data_AF-A0A8H7XDR6-F1
#
_entry.id   AF-A0A8H7XDR6-F1
#
_cell.length_a   1.000
_cell.length_b   1.000
_cell.length_c   1.000
_cell.angle_alpha   90.00
_cell.angle_beta   90.00
_cell.angle_gamma   90.00
#
_symmetry.space_group_name_H-M   'P 1'
#
loop_
_entity.id
_entity.type
_entity.pdbx_description
1 polymer ?
#
loop_
_entity_poly.entity_id
_entity_poly.type
_entity_poly.pdbx_seq_one_letter_code
_entity_poly.pdbx_strand_id
1 'polypeptide(L)'
;MTSPPPHHPQSTAVEESHEKDHQPPVRSHTIDIVEHRINSGFNSVKRGFTPRSRKSNLPLDAWATPRHPYHQYIQTLVAAGWSNLQDLDSYLCTHSTQNALAVSVLDISRGSEDVKHWPDIHSELDLKGFLAADNRQGASVRIFAVEYQGTPSPALIETLGGALKLDPRFFQWSINSNSHVFTPSQRHRAPYLTLDFGVLDPSTSSTTDAERFRVLVYIQPGETSNEWTGVILFSSSTKINLSPRILTDPPSFGSELPPPASLEPRTFRELYLKSFRSVDVLHVPASPFYAVSSLFRLNCYCWNEIIAAIRAEDNRIQGISDTSVGHTEEIKKSLTVVQRGGSLGWPGRDEPITKQSQTALEEDFKHLVNQTDLLWQIREKMAAIQRRNDDTRWTSLTNAFTYIFAPVTIMTGIYGMNVSQISGDSSNPNIWQFFVAVAIFNAVVVIALSISVWVQIQVKHGRKAGLKEILGYSIGKVGSR
;
A
#
# COMPACT_ATOMS: atom_id res chain seq x y z
N MET A 1 52.31 64.30 1.75
CA MET A 1 51.48 64.07 2.96
C MET A 1 50.98 62.65 2.88
N THR A 2 51.54 61.83 3.76
CA THR A 2 51.42 60.38 3.87
C THR A 2 50.19 60.03 4.70
N SER A 3 49.35 59.14 4.18
CA SER A 3 48.27 58.51 4.95
C SER A 3 48.39 56.99 4.76
N PRO A 4 48.31 56.19 5.83
CA PRO A 4 48.69 54.79 5.83
C PRO A 4 47.54 53.86 5.37
N PRO A 5 47.84 52.62 4.97
CA PRO A 5 46.83 51.65 4.56
C PRO A 5 46.25 50.88 5.77
N PRO A 6 44.98 50.43 5.73
CA PRO A 6 44.48 49.51 6.73
C PRO A 6 44.62 48.05 6.28
N HIS A 7 45.40 47.33 7.08
CA HIS A 7 45.30 45.94 7.52
C HIS A 7 44.32 44.99 6.79
N HIS A 8 44.90 43.98 6.14
CA HIS A 8 44.31 42.65 5.96
C HIS A 8 44.32 41.88 7.29
N PRO A 9 43.20 41.22 7.69
CA PRO A 9 43.24 40.09 8.60
C PRO A 9 43.38 38.78 7.81
N GLN A 10 44.33 37.97 8.24
CA GLN A 10 44.51 36.58 7.84
C GLN A 10 43.24 35.76 8.17
N SER A 11 42.65 35.15 7.15
CA SER A 11 41.66 34.08 7.32
C SER A 11 42.41 32.78 7.61
N THR A 12 42.39 32.36 8.87
CA THR A 12 42.61 30.97 9.25
C THR A 12 41.40 30.16 8.81
N ALA A 13 41.60 29.30 7.82
CA ALA A 13 40.66 28.25 7.44
C ALA A 13 40.53 27.26 8.60
N VAL A 14 39.38 27.30 9.30
CA VAL A 14 38.87 26.17 10.06
C VAL A 14 37.84 25.51 9.17
N GLU A 15 38.17 24.30 8.74
CA GLU A 15 37.37 23.40 7.95
C GLU A 15 36.28 22.81 8.85
N GLU A 16 35.16 23.53 9.01
CA GLU A 16 33.95 22.98 9.64
C GLU A 16 33.13 22.23 8.57
N SER A 17 33.22 20.91 8.64
CA SER A 17 32.36 19.96 7.96
C SER A 17 30.89 20.17 8.40
N HIS A 18 30.13 20.92 7.60
CA HIS A 18 28.67 20.94 7.70
C HIS A 18 28.10 19.64 7.12
N GLU A 19 28.03 18.63 7.98
CA GLU A 19 27.16 17.47 7.80
C GLU A 19 25.72 17.98 7.96
N LYS A 20 24.98 18.05 6.85
CA LYS A 20 23.55 18.37 6.87
C LYS A 20 22.81 17.14 7.39
N ASP A 21 22.55 17.13 8.70
CA ASP A 21 21.54 16.29 9.32
C ASP A 21 20.16 16.64 8.73
N HIS A 22 19.72 15.85 7.76
CA HIS A 22 18.32 15.77 7.39
C HIS A 22 17.58 14.99 8.48
N GLN A 23 17.18 15.71 9.55
CA GLN A 23 16.26 15.14 10.52
C GLN A 23 14.93 14.78 9.83
N PRO A 24 14.46 13.52 9.89
CA PRO A 24 13.13 13.17 9.44
C PRO A 24 12.08 13.80 10.36
N PRO A 25 10.90 14.17 9.83
CA PRO A 25 9.88 14.86 10.60
C PRO A 25 9.29 13.96 11.70
N VAL A 26 9.37 14.44 12.94
CA VAL A 26 8.72 13.84 14.11
C VAL A 26 7.20 13.97 13.97
N ARG A 27 6.46 12.85 14.01
CA ARG A 27 4.99 12.83 14.05
C ARG A 27 4.49 12.27 15.38
N SER A 28 3.40 12.82 15.88
CA SER A 28 2.75 12.38 17.12
C SER A 28 1.92 11.11 16.90
N HIS A 29 2.05 10.17 17.84
CA HIS A 29 1.57 8.80 17.78
C HIS A 29 0.05 8.64 17.95
N THR A 30 -0.48 7.56 17.38
CA THR A 30 -1.75 6.94 17.78
C THR A 30 -1.48 5.45 18.03
N ILE A 31 -2.14 4.92 19.06
CA ILE A 31 -1.85 3.64 19.73
C ILE A 31 -2.10 2.43 18.80
N ASP A 32 -1.22 1.42 18.94
CA ASP A 32 -1.27 0.10 18.32
C ASP A 32 -2.65 -0.56 18.41
N ILE A 33 -3.29 -0.74 17.26
CA ILE A 33 -4.27 -1.81 17.05
C ILE A 33 -3.66 -2.70 15.98
N VAL A 34 -3.30 -3.91 16.39
CA VAL A 34 -2.85 -4.99 15.51
C VAL A 34 -3.97 -5.32 14.53
N GLU A 35 -3.97 -4.68 13.37
CA GLU A 35 -4.86 -5.03 12.27
C GLU A 35 -4.45 -6.39 11.71
N HIS A 36 -5.35 -7.36 11.84
CA HIS A 36 -5.23 -8.63 11.15
C HIS A 36 -5.22 -8.40 9.64
N ARG A 37 -4.01 -8.50 9.07
CA ARG A 37 -3.66 -8.62 7.64
C ARG A 37 -4.83 -9.09 6.77
N ILE A 38 -5.37 -8.17 5.98
CA ILE A 38 -6.32 -8.47 4.90
C ILE A 38 -5.51 -9.01 3.72
N ASN A 39 -5.62 -10.32 3.49
CA ASN A 39 -5.18 -10.97 2.27
C ASN A 39 -6.06 -10.47 1.11
N SER A 40 -5.48 -9.69 0.21
CA SER A 40 -6.00 -9.52 -1.15
C SER A 40 -6.12 -10.90 -1.79
N GLY A 41 -7.33 -11.26 -2.17
CA GLY A 41 -7.65 -12.57 -2.71
C GLY A 41 -6.88 -12.83 -4.00
N PHE A 42 -6.06 -13.88 -4.01
CA PHE A 42 -5.90 -14.85 -5.11
C PHE A 42 -4.95 -16.00 -4.72
N ASN A 43 -5.07 -16.54 -3.50
CA ASN A 43 -4.34 -17.76 -3.14
C ASN A 43 -5.26 -18.85 -2.57
N SER A 44 -5.23 -19.99 -3.25
CA SER A 44 -5.58 -21.34 -2.80
C SER A 44 -7.07 -21.66 -2.60
N VAL A 45 -7.64 -22.19 -3.67
CA VAL A 45 -8.58 -23.32 -3.62
C VAL A 45 -7.96 -24.44 -2.76
N LYS A 46 -8.26 -24.44 -1.46
CA LYS A 46 -8.24 -25.66 -0.64
C LYS A 46 -9.58 -25.75 0.06
N ARG A 47 -10.39 -26.71 -0.42
CA ARG A 47 -11.65 -27.13 0.18
C ARG A 47 -11.38 -27.61 1.60
N GLY A 48 -11.55 -26.73 2.58
CA GLY A 48 -11.90 -27.11 3.94
C GLY A 48 -13.40 -26.97 4.07
N PHE A 49 -14.13 -28.08 4.04
CA PHE A 49 -15.53 -28.11 4.45
C PHE A 49 -15.58 -27.80 5.95
N THR A 50 -15.74 -26.53 6.30
CA THR A 50 -16.29 -26.16 7.61
C THR A 50 -17.77 -26.54 7.61
N PRO A 51 -18.30 -27.15 8.68
CA PRO A 51 -19.69 -27.55 8.73
C PRO A 51 -20.57 -26.31 8.62
N ARG A 52 -21.48 -26.34 7.63
CA ARG A 52 -22.59 -25.41 7.48
C ARG A 52 -23.24 -25.20 8.86
N SER A 53 -22.93 -24.08 9.50
CA SER A 53 -23.72 -23.58 10.61
C SER A 53 -25.15 -23.43 10.12
N ARG A 54 -26.06 -24.10 10.83
CA ARG A 54 -27.49 -24.17 10.56
C ARG A 54 -28.07 -22.77 10.37
N LYS A 55 -29.07 -22.69 9.50
CA LYS A 55 -30.04 -21.58 9.40
C LYS A 55 -30.32 -21.04 10.80
N SER A 56 -29.82 -19.85 11.11
CA SER A 56 -30.31 -19.06 12.22
C SER A 56 -31.70 -18.58 11.80
N ASN A 57 -32.72 -19.35 12.18
CA ASN A 57 -34.05 -18.79 12.32
C ASN A 57 -33.91 -17.72 13.42
N LEU A 58 -33.73 -16.46 13.02
CA LEU A 58 -33.84 -15.33 13.93
C LEU A 58 -35.19 -15.47 14.64
N PRO A 59 -35.23 -15.53 15.99
CA PRO A 59 -36.49 -15.61 16.72
C PRO A 59 -37.36 -14.39 16.34
N LEU A 60 -38.67 -14.61 16.19
CA LEU A 60 -39.65 -13.55 15.87
C LEU A 60 -39.53 -12.35 16.83
N ASP A 61 -39.10 -12.59 18.08
CA ASP A 61 -38.91 -11.55 19.10
C ASP A 61 -37.77 -10.56 18.77
N ALA A 62 -36.81 -10.93 17.93
CA ALA A 62 -35.78 -9.99 17.44
C ALA A 62 -36.34 -8.92 16.49
N TRP A 63 -37.60 -9.07 16.03
CA TRP A 63 -38.30 -8.10 15.19
C TRP A 63 -39.02 -7.01 16.00
N ALA A 64 -39.08 -7.13 17.33
CA ALA A 64 -39.94 -6.32 18.19
C ALA A 64 -39.26 -5.07 18.81
N THR A 65 -37.94 -4.89 18.66
CA THR A 65 -37.28 -3.64 19.08
C THR A 65 -37.59 -2.52 18.09
N PRO A 66 -37.92 -1.29 18.53
CA PRO A 66 -38.08 -0.15 17.62
C PRO A 66 -36.73 0.15 16.97
N ARG A 67 -36.57 -0.34 15.74
CA ARG A 67 -35.39 -0.11 14.91
C ARG A 67 -35.52 1.23 14.21
N HIS A 68 -34.37 1.83 13.89
CA HIS A 68 -34.36 3.05 13.10
C HIS A 68 -34.79 2.78 11.64
N PRO A 69 -35.34 3.80 10.94
CA PRO A 69 -35.99 3.59 9.64
C PRO A 69 -35.11 2.98 8.55
N TYR A 70 -33.83 3.35 8.48
CA TYR A 70 -32.91 2.86 7.46
C TYR A 70 -32.48 1.40 7.76
N HIS A 71 -32.23 1.05 9.02
CA HIS A 71 -32.03 -0.33 9.42
C HIS A 71 -33.25 -1.22 9.09
N GLN A 72 -34.47 -0.74 9.34
CA GLN A 72 -35.70 -1.48 8.99
C GLN A 72 -35.81 -1.71 7.47
N TYR A 73 -35.43 -0.72 6.67
CA TYR A 73 -35.37 -0.86 5.21
C TYR A 73 -34.38 -1.95 4.79
N ILE A 74 -33.18 -1.97 5.37
CA ILE A 74 -32.15 -3.00 5.08
C ILE A 74 -32.65 -4.39 5.46
N GLN A 75 -33.27 -4.54 6.63
CA GLN A 75 -33.86 -5.81 7.05
C GLN A 75 -34.93 -6.31 6.06
N THR A 76 -35.76 -5.39 5.55
CA THR A 76 -36.79 -5.72 4.55
C THR A 76 -36.15 -6.19 3.24
N LEU A 77 -35.04 -5.58 2.81
CA LEU A 77 -34.29 -6.04 1.64
C LEU A 77 -33.70 -7.44 1.85
N VAL A 78 -33.11 -7.70 3.02
CA VAL A 78 -32.58 -9.03 3.37
C VAL A 78 -33.70 -10.07 3.35
N ALA A 79 -34.85 -9.76 3.93
CA ALA A 79 -36.04 -10.63 3.89
C ALA A 79 -36.56 -10.85 2.46
N ALA A 80 -36.42 -9.86 1.58
CA ALA A 80 -36.77 -9.96 0.16
C ALA A 80 -35.72 -10.72 -0.69
N GLY A 81 -34.64 -11.21 -0.09
CA GLY A 81 -33.64 -12.05 -0.77
C GLY A 81 -32.32 -11.36 -1.11
N TRP A 82 -32.09 -10.11 -0.69
CA TRP A 82 -30.79 -9.44 -0.79
C TRP A 82 -29.82 -9.94 0.28
N SER A 83 -29.48 -11.23 0.25
CA SER A 83 -28.65 -11.89 1.27
C SER A 83 -27.24 -11.30 1.40
N ASN A 84 -26.76 -10.61 0.36
CA ASN A 84 -25.49 -9.88 0.39
C ASN A 84 -25.51 -8.64 1.30
N LEU A 85 -26.65 -8.31 1.92
CA LEU A 85 -26.80 -7.25 2.93
C LEU A 85 -26.92 -7.79 4.37
N GLN A 86 -26.86 -9.12 4.55
CA GLN A 86 -27.09 -9.77 5.84
C GLN A 86 -26.05 -9.35 6.90
N ASP A 87 -24.81 -9.13 6.47
CA ASP A 87 -23.75 -8.69 7.38
C ASP A 87 -23.95 -7.24 7.82
N LEU A 88 -24.48 -6.37 6.95
CA LEU A 88 -24.85 -5.01 7.35
C LEU A 88 -26.05 -5.00 8.29
N ASP A 89 -27.08 -5.81 8.05
CA ASP A 89 -28.21 -5.95 8.98
C ASP A 89 -27.75 -6.42 10.36
N SER A 90 -26.85 -7.42 10.39
CA SER A 90 -26.25 -7.93 11.63
C SER A 90 -25.39 -6.87 12.32
N TYR A 91 -24.60 -6.11 11.55
CA TYR A 91 -23.75 -5.05 12.05
C TYR A 91 -24.56 -3.90 12.66
N LEU A 92 -25.68 -3.50 12.04
CA LEU A 92 -26.54 -2.44 12.55
C LEU A 92 -27.23 -2.80 13.89
N CYS A 93 -27.28 -4.08 14.24
CA CYS A 93 -27.75 -4.52 15.56
C CYS A 93 -26.69 -4.32 16.66
N THR A 94 -25.44 -4.03 16.31
CA THR A 94 -24.36 -3.82 17.29
C THR A 94 -24.39 -2.41 17.87
N HIS A 95 -23.76 -2.21 19.02
CA HIS A 95 -23.57 -0.88 19.60
C HIS A 95 -22.08 -0.56 19.55
N SER A 96 -21.71 0.38 18.69
CA SER A 96 -20.36 0.92 18.64
C SER A 96 -20.43 2.44 18.61
N THR A 97 -19.71 3.11 19.49
CA THR A 97 -19.51 4.55 19.45
C THR A 97 -18.33 4.89 18.56
N GLN A 98 -18.48 5.89 17.69
CA GLN A 98 -17.37 6.35 16.87
C GLN A 98 -16.41 7.22 17.70
N ASN A 99 -15.15 6.81 17.77
CA ASN A 99 -14.08 7.69 18.24
C ASN A 99 -13.57 8.54 17.06
N ALA A 100 -13.27 9.81 17.32
CA ALA A 100 -12.69 10.76 16.36
C ALA A 100 -13.51 11.01 15.08
N LEU A 101 -14.85 11.08 15.18
CA LEU A 101 -15.69 11.52 14.06
C LEU A 101 -15.39 12.99 13.71
N ALA A 102 -15.23 13.28 12.43
CA ALA A 102 -15.21 14.64 11.91
C ALA A 102 -15.95 14.71 10.58
N VAL A 103 -17.01 15.53 10.52
CA VAL A 103 -17.80 15.75 9.31
C VAL A 103 -17.70 17.20 8.89
N SER A 104 -17.12 17.43 7.72
CA SER A 104 -17.13 18.73 7.07
C SER A 104 -18.21 18.79 6.02
N VAL A 105 -18.95 19.89 5.99
CA VAL A 105 -19.98 20.15 5.00
C VAL A 105 -19.57 21.33 4.14
N LEU A 106 -19.43 21.10 2.84
CA LEU A 106 -19.18 22.14 1.84
C LEU A 106 -20.47 22.38 1.04
N ASP A 107 -20.88 23.64 1.00
CA ASP A 107 -21.96 24.10 0.13
C ASP A 107 -21.39 24.98 -0.98
N ILE A 108 -21.78 24.68 -2.21
CA ILE A 108 -21.35 25.40 -3.41
C ILE A 108 -22.60 25.85 -4.16
N SER A 109 -22.72 27.17 -4.31
CA SER A 109 -23.84 27.81 -5.02
C SER A 109 -23.50 28.02 -6.48
N ARG A 110 -24.47 27.82 -7.37
CA ARG A 110 -24.26 28.03 -8.81
C ARG A 110 -23.86 29.47 -9.12
N GLY A 111 -22.78 29.64 -9.87
CA GLY A 111 -22.27 30.95 -10.28
C GLY A 111 -21.53 31.71 -9.18
N SER A 112 -21.27 31.07 -8.04
CA SER A 112 -20.41 31.60 -6.99
C SER A 112 -19.03 30.93 -7.07
N GLU A 113 -17.98 31.72 -6.91
CA GLU A 113 -16.61 31.23 -6.72
C GLU A 113 -16.34 30.85 -5.24
N ASP A 114 -17.25 31.22 -4.33
CA ASP A 114 -17.10 30.97 -2.90
C ASP A 114 -17.63 29.60 -2.51
N VAL A 115 -16.81 28.85 -1.76
CA VAL A 115 -17.22 27.61 -1.10
C VAL A 115 -17.58 27.93 0.35
N LYS A 116 -18.85 27.70 0.72
CA LYS A 116 -19.27 27.83 2.11
C LYS A 116 -18.90 26.57 2.88
N HIS A 117 -17.94 26.70 3.78
CA HIS A 117 -17.58 25.64 4.74
C HIS A 117 -18.35 25.83 6.04
N TRP A 118 -19.18 24.87 6.40
CA TRP A 118 -19.84 24.84 7.71
C TRP A 118 -18.85 24.42 8.81
N PRO A 119 -19.10 24.78 10.08
CA PRO A 119 -18.32 24.25 11.19
C PRO A 119 -18.28 22.73 11.19
N ASP A 120 -17.10 22.16 11.45
CA ASP A 120 -16.91 20.71 11.51
C ASP A 120 -17.79 20.11 12.62
N ILE A 121 -18.50 19.03 12.28
CA ILE A 121 -19.40 18.31 13.18
C ILE A 121 -18.66 17.09 13.72
N HIS A 122 -18.56 16.98 15.04
CA HIS A 122 -17.81 15.91 15.72
C HIS A 122 -18.69 14.88 16.45
N SER A 123 -20.01 15.05 16.39
CA SER A 123 -20.99 14.20 17.07
C SER A 123 -22.08 13.75 16.10
N GLU A 124 -22.48 12.49 16.20
CA GLU A 124 -23.57 11.90 15.40
C GLU A 124 -24.92 12.57 15.71
N LEU A 125 -25.12 13.01 16.96
CA LEU A 125 -26.34 13.73 17.36
C LEU A 125 -26.43 15.09 16.65
N ASP A 126 -25.32 15.82 16.61
CA ASP A 126 -25.23 17.11 15.95
C ASP A 126 -25.38 16.96 14.43
N LEU A 127 -24.81 15.90 13.86
CA LEU A 127 -24.98 15.56 12.44
C LEU A 127 -26.45 15.28 12.11
N LYS A 128 -27.14 14.52 12.96
CA LYS A 128 -28.56 14.24 12.81
C LYS A 128 -29.39 15.53 12.90
N GLY A 129 -29.08 16.41 13.85
CA GLY A 129 -29.70 17.73 13.96
C GLY A 129 -29.46 18.60 12.72
N PHE A 130 -28.23 18.60 12.19
CA PHE A 130 -27.87 19.34 10.99
C PHE A 130 -28.63 18.86 9.75
N LEU A 131 -28.71 17.54 9.55
CA LEU A 131 -29.43 16.93 8.42
C LEU A 131 -30.94 17.14 8.50
N ALA A 132 -31.49 17.25 9.71
CA ALA A 132 -32.92 17.53 9.90
C ALA A 132 -33.30 18.99 9.63
N ALA A 133 -32.36 19.93 9.74
CA ALA A 133 -32.64 21.36 9.73
C ALA A 133 -32.81 22.00 8.32
N ASP A 134 -32.86 21.21 7.24
CA ASP A 134 -32.95 21.66 5.83
C ASP A 134 -32.20 22.96 5.50
N ASN A 135 -30.92 23.01 5.90
CA ASN A 135 -30.08 24.20 5.78
C ASN A 135 -29.46 24.38 4.39
N ARG A 136 -30.09 23.91 3.30
CA ARG A 136 -29.45 23.92 1.97
C ARG A 136 -29.22 25.33 1.40
N GLN A 137 -29.98 26.33 1.82
CA GLN A 137 -29.78 27.75 1.50
C GLN A 137 -29.51 28.03 -0.01
N GLY A 138 -30.10 27.23 -0.92
CA GLY A 138 -29.91 27.37 -2.37
C GLY A 138 -28.58 26.81 -2.92
N ALA A 139 -27.81 26.07 -2.12
CA ALA A 139 -26.58 25.41 -2.58
C ALA A 139 -26.89 24.35 -3.64
N SER A 140 -26.26 24.48 -4.80
CA SER A 140 -26.43 23.54 -5.90
C SER A 140 -25.73 22.22 -5.59
N VAL A 141 -24.51 22.31 -5.06
CA VAL A 141 -23.74 21.14 -4.63
C VAL A 141 -23.54 21.17 -3.13
N ARG A 142 -23.76 20.01 -2.49
CA ARG A 142 -23.43 19.79 -1.08
C ARG A 142 -22.52 18.57 -0.95
N ILE A 143 -21.38 18.72 -0.30
CA ILE A 143 -20.43 17.62 -0.08
C ILE A 143 -20.28 17.39 1.42
N PHE A 144 -20.54 16.16 1.85
CA PHE A 144 -20.23 15.65 3.18
C PHE A 144 -18.91 14.90 3.14
N ALA A 145 -17.85 15.47 3.72
CA ALA A 145 -16.56 14.82 3.88
C ALA A 145 -16.47 14.29 5.33
N VAL A 146 -16.66 12.98 5.48
CA VAL A 146 -16.81 12.28 6.75
C VAL A 146 -15.55 11.47 7.02
N GLU A 147 -14.83 11.82 8.08
CA GLU A 147 -13.67 11.08 8.57
C GLU A 147 -14.05 10.28 9.80
N TYR A 148 -13.64 9.01 9.82
CA TYR A 148 -13.80 8.10 10.95
C TYR A 148 -12.64 7.11 10.99
N GLN A 149 -12.40 6.53 12.15
CA GLN A 149 -11.34 5.53 12.34
C GLN A 149 -11.92 4.11 12.20
N GLY A 150 -11.37 3.32 11.28
CA GLY A 150 -11.71 1.90 11.11
C GLY A 150 -13.04 1.68 10.41
N THR A 151 -14.08 1.31 11.17
CA THR A 151 -15.44 1.05 10.65
C THR A 151 -16.42 2.11 11.15
N PRO A 152 -17.34 2.61 10.30
CA PRO A 152 -18.29 3.64 10.72
C PRO A 152 -19.34 3.05 11.67
N SER A 153 -19.67 3.76 12.73
CA SER A 153 -20.70 3.34 13.68
C SER A 153 -22.08 3.08 13.02
N PRO A 154 -22.89 2.16 13.58
CA PRO A 154 -24.27 1.97 13.15
C PRO A 154 -25.10 3.25 13.14
N ALA A 155 -24.89 4.13 14.12
CA ALA A 155 -25.62 5.39 14.23
C ALA A 155 -25.20 6.41 13.14
N LEU A 156 -23.93 6.43 12.73
CA LEU A 156 -23.48 7.20 11.57
C LEU A 156 -24.09 6.67 10.27
N ILE A 157 -24.08 5.34 10.08
CA ILE A 157 -24.71 4.68 8.92
C ILE A 157 -26.20 5.01 8.85
N GLU A 158 -26.92 4.90 9.97
CA GLU A 158 -28.34 5.22 10.05
C GLU A 158 -28.62 6.69 9.75
N THR A 159 -27.82 7.59 10.32
CA THR A 159 -27.99 9.04 10.18
C THR A 159 -27.78 9.48 8.73
N LEU A 160 -26.68 9.09 8.10
CA LEU A 160 -26.38 9.42 6.70
C LEU A 160 -27.27 8.64 5.73
N GLY A 161 -27.40 7.34 5.94
CA GLY A 161 -28.17 6.44 5.08
C GLY A 161 -29.66 6.78 5.06
N GLY A 162 -30.24 7.05 6.23
CA GLY A 162 -31.64 7.44 6.36
C GLY A 162 -31.92 8.83 5.80
N ALA A 163 -31.13 9.83 6.20
CA ALA A 163 -31.37 11.21 5.77
C ALA A 163 -31.14 11.43 4.27
N LEU A 164 -30.09 10.82 3.72
CA LEU A 164 -29.71 10.99 2.31
C LEU A 164 -30.24 9.84 1.42
N LYS A 165 -30.93 8.85 1.98
CA LYS A 165 -31.48 7.69 1.25
C LYS A 165 -30.40 6.94 0.45
N LEU A 166 -29.23 6.73 1.05
CA LEU A 166 -28.08 6.13 0.36
C LEU A 166 -28.32 4.63 0.09
N ASP A 167 -27.72 4.09 -0.97
CA ASP A 167 -27.75 2.66 -1.25
C ASP A 167 -27.07 1.87 -0.12
N PRO A 168 -27.74 0.88 0.53
CA PRO A 168 -27.14 0.09 1.61
C PRO A 168 -25.82 -0.60 1.24
N ARG A 169 -25.63 -0.92 -0.04
CA ARG A 169 -24.39 -1.53 -0.51
C ARG A 169 -23.19 -0.59 -0.32
N PHE A 170 -23.40 0.72 -0.26
CA PHE A 170 -22.36 1.70 0.06
C PHE A 170 -21.74 1.44 1.43
N PHE A 171 -22.57 1.28 2.46
CA PHE A 171 -22.13 1.01 3.82
C PHE A 171 -21.68 -0.43 4.04
N GLN A 172 -22.22 -1.34 3.24
CA GLN A 172 -21.73 -2.71 3.23
C GLN A 172 -20.21 -2.78 2.91
N TRP A 173 -19.71 -1.88 2.05
CA TRP A 173 -18.27 -1.75 1.76
C TRP A 173 -17.47 -1.04 2.86
N SER A 174 -18.11 -0.26 3.74
CA SER A 174 -17.40 0.44 4.83
C SER A 174 -17.21 -0.41 6.09
N ILE A 175 -17.99 -1.48 6.27
CA ILE A 175 -17.91 -2.33 7.47
C ILE A 175 -16.96 -3.53 7.31
N ASN A 176 -16.15 -3.57 6.24
CA ASN A 176 -15.11 -4.58 5.99
C ASN A 176 -15.56 -6.05 6.12
N SER A 177 -16.81 -6.36 5.75
CA SER A 177 -17.28 -7.74 5.82
C SER A 177 -16.58 -8.67 4.80
N ASN A 178 -16.23 -9.87 5.27
CA ASN A 178 -15.60 -10.93 4.49
C ASN A 178 -16.56 -11.65 3.52
N SER A 179 -17.88 -11.41 3.61
CA SER A 179 -18.88 -12.14 2.79
C SER A 179 -19.23 -11.46 1.47
N HIS A 180 -18.62 -10.30 1.15
CA HIS A 180 -18.93 -9.56 -0.07
C HIS A 180 -18.22 -10.07 -1.30
N VAL A 181 -18.93 -10.91 -2.06
CA VAL A 181 -18.60 -11.18 -3.46
C VAL A 181 -19.58 -10.42 -4.34
N PHE A 182 -19.28 -9.14 -4.61
CA PHE A 182 -19.93 -8.46 -5.74
C PHE A 182 -19.34 -8.99 -7.03
N THR A 183 -20.21 -9.48 -7.91
CA THR A 183 -19.83 -9.78 -9.29
C THR A 183 -19.26 -8.52 -9.95
N PRO A 184 -18.33 -8.63 -10.91
CA PRO A 184 -17.81 -7.47 -11.66
C PRO A 184 -18.95 -6.58 -12.20
N SER A 185 -20.02 -7.18 -12.71
CA SER A 185 -21.22 -6.49 -13.17
C SER A 185 -21.92 -5.66 -12.09
N GLN A 186 -21.98 -6.14 -10.84
CA GLN A 186 -22.58 -5.39 -9.73
C GLN A 186 -21.66 -4.25 -9.28
N ARG A 187 -20.33 -4.46 -9.28
CA ARG A 187 -19.36 -3.39 -8.99
C ARG A 187 -19.44 -2.27 -10.02
N HIS A 188 -19.57 -2.62 -11.31
CA HIS A 188 -19.69 -1.65 -12.39
C HIS A 188 -21.01 -0.88 -12.40
N ARG A 189 -22.04 -1.38 -11.72
CA ARG A 189 -23.36 -0.75 -11.61
C ARG A 189 -23.62 -0.08 -10.26
N ALA A 190 -22.61 -0.02 -9.39
CA ALA A 190 -22.75 0.64 -8.10
C ALA A 190 -22.78 2.17 -8.31
N PRO A 191 -23.70 2.91 -7.65
CA PRO A 191 -23.76 4.38 -7.73
C PRO A 191 -22.66 5.08 -6.90
N TYR A 192 -21.67 4.31 -6.44
CA TYR A 192 -20.56 4.76 -5.62
C TYR A 192 -19.26 4.14 -6.12
N LEU A 193 -18.14 4.76 -5.76
CA LEU A 193 -16.81 4.26 -6.04
C LEU A 193 -16.01 4.05 -4.76
N THR A 194 -14.96 3.25 -4.88
CA THR A 194 -14.05 2.92 -3.79
C THR A 194 -12.62 3.24 -4.25
N LEU A 195 -11.93 4.10 -3.53
CA LEU A 195 -10.51 4.40 -3.72
C LEU A 195 -9.74 3.83 -2.55
N ASP A 196 -8.85 2.88 -2.83
CA ASP A 196 -7.97 2.33 -1.81
C ASP A 196 -6.66 3.14 -1.83
N PHE A 197 -6.29 3.65 -0.67
CA PHE A 197 -5.07 4.44 -0.44
C PHE A 197 -4.04 3.58 0.28
N GLY A 198 -2.77 3.83 -0.01
CA GLY A 198 -1.65 3.33 0.77
C GLY A 198 -0.77 4.51 1.17
N VAL A 199 -0.31 4.53 2.42
CA VAL A 199 0.67 5.51 2.91
C VAL A 199 1.77 4.75 3.61
N LEU A 200 3.02 5.15 3.38
CA LEU A 200 4.17 4.55 4.08
C LEU A 200 4.00 4.70 5.59
N ASP A 201 4.14 3.58 6.30
CA ASP A 201 4.01 3.51 7.74
C ASP A 201 5.39 3.73 8.39
N PRO A 202 5.63 4.88 9.03
CA PRO A 202 6.91 5.14 9.68
C PRO A 202 7.06 4.38 11.02
N SER A 203 5.99 3.77 11.54
CA SER A 203 6.03 3.05 12.82
C SER A 203 6.68 1.67 12.71
N THR A 204 6.64 1.08 11.52
CA THR A 204 7.26 -0.21 11.22
C THR A 204 8.75 -0.07 10.96
N SER A 205 9.53 -1.12 11.27
CA SER A 205 10.96 -1.15 10.98
C SER A 205 11.30 -1.22 9.48
N SER A 206 10.31 -1.58 8.65
CA SER A 206 10.44 -1.64 7.19
C SER A 206 10.10 -0.29 6.58
N THR A 207 11.01 0.23 5.75
CA THR A 207 10.84 1.50 5.01
C THR A 207 9.78 1.43 3.92
N THR A 208 9.19 0.26 3.71
CA THR A 208 8.32 -0.07 2.59
C THR A 208 6.96 -0.60 3.01
N ASP A 209 6.74 -0.73 4.32
CA ASP A 209 5.43 -1.07 4.87
C ASP A 209 4.49 0.11 4.68
N ALA A 210 3.23 -0.19 4.37
CA ALA A 210 2.23 0.81 4.08
C ALA A 210 0.95 0.52 4.84
N GLU A 211 0.46 1.53 5.57
CA GLU A 211 -0.89 1.59 6.08
C GLU A 211 -1.85 1.71 4.89
N ARG A 212 -2.89 0.88 4.87
CA ARG A 212 -3.92 0.92 3.83
C ARG A 212 -5.25 1.32 4.42
N PHE A 213 -5.93 2.22 3.75
CA PHE A 213 -7.28 2.62 4.12
C PHE A 213 -8.11 2.93 2.89
N ARG A 214 -9.42 3.06 3.07
CA ARG A 214 -10.36 3.23 1.97
C ARG A 214 -11.04 4.59 2.04
N VAL A 215 -11.25 5.16 0.87
CA VAL A 215 -12.13 6.30 0.65
C VAL A 215 -13.30 5.85 -0.21
N LEU A 216 -14.52 5.95 0.32
CA LEU A 216 -15.74 5.66 -0.44
C LEU A 216 -16.38 6.97 -0.87
N VAL A 217 -16.79 7.06 -2.14
CA VAL A 217 -17.45 8.26 -2.67
C VAL A 217 -18.79 7.87 -3.26
N TYR A 218 -19.86 8.50 -2.75
CA TYR A 218 -21.22 8.38 -3.23
C TYR A 218 -21.66 9.73 -3.76
N ILE A 219 -22.26 9.78 -4.95
CA ILE A 219 -22.82 11.02 -5.51
C ILE A 219 -24.26 10.77 -5.90
N GLN A 220 -25.16 11.52 -5.28
CA GLN A 220 -26.59 11.45 -5.50
C GLN A 220 -27.03 12.66 -6.34
N PRO A 221 -27.71 12.47 -7.47
CA PRO A 221 -28.32 13.58 -8.19
C PRO A 221 -29.43 14.23 -7.34
N GLY A 222 -29.50 15.55 -7.38
CA GLY A 222 -30.58 16.34 -6.81
C GLY A 222 -31.81 16.37 -7.71
N GLU A 223 -32.78 17.22 -7.36
CA GLU A 223 -34.02 17.36 -8.12
C GLU A 223 -33.80 18.07 -9.46
N THR A 224 -32.83 18.99 -9.52
CA THR A 224 -32.44 19.68 -10.75
C THR A 224 -31.18 19.06 -11.37
N SER A 225 -30.99 19.23 -12.70
CA SER A 225 -29.90 18.57 -13.44
C SER A 225 -28.49 18.95 -13.01
N ASN A 226 -28.33 20.06 -12.27
CA ASN A 226 -27.05 20.61 -11.84
C ASN A 226 -26.94 20.64 -10.30
N GLU A 227 -27.88 20.01 -9.61
CA GLU A 227 -27.81 19.81 -8.18
C GLU A 227 -27.38 18.38 -7.90
N TRP A 228 -26.48 18.23 -6.93
CA TRP A 228 -26.10 16.90 -6.44
C TRP A 228 -25.56 16.98 -5.02
N THR A 229 -25.58 15.84 -4.35
CA THR A 229 -25.05 15.67 -2.99
C THR A 229 -24.01 14.58 -2.99
N GLY A 230 -22.79 14.92 -2.57
CA GLY A 230 -21.67 14.01 -2.44
C GLY A 230 -21.47 13.57 -0.99
N VAL A 231 -21.20 12.30 -0.77
CA VAL A 231 -20.77 11.75 0.51
C VAL A 231 -19.44 11.05 0.31
N ILE A 232 -18.41 11.52 1.01
CA ILE A 232 -17.05 11.00 0.96
C ILE A 232 -16.72 10.47 2.35
N LEU A 233 -16.46 9.18 2.44
CA LEU A 233 -16.15 8.48 3.68
C LEU A 233 -14.66 8.15 3.70
N PHE A 234 -13.91 8.74 4.63
CA PHE A 234 -12.50 8.45 4.89
C PHE A 234 -12.40 7.50 6.09
N SER A 235 -11.93 6.27 5.88
CA SER A 235 -11.83 5.25 6.94
C SER A 235 -10.57 5.33 7.80
N SER A 236 -9.80 6.41 7.68
CA SER A 236 -8.58 6.65 8.45
C SER A 236 -8.44 8.13 8.80
N SER A 237 -7.90 8.36 9.99
CA SER A 237 -7.49 9.67 10.51
C SER A 237 -5.98 9.90 10.39
N THR A 238 -5.29 9.10 9.58
CA THR A 238 -3.85 9.20 9.38
C THR A 238 -3.46 10.56 8.83
N LYS A 239 -2.46 11.16 9.50
CA LYS A 239 -1.95 12.49 9.18
C LYS A 239 -0.65 12.40 8.40
N ILE A 240 -0.59 13.13 7.29
CA ILE A 240 0.60 13.24 6.46
C ILE A 240 1.04 14.71 6.33
N ASN A 241 2.35 14.91 6.19
CA ASN A 241 2.93 16.22 5.95
C ASN A 241 2.97 16.46 4.43
N LEU A 242 1.83 16.83 3.87
CA LEU A 242 1.70 17.10 2.44
C LEU A 242 1.14 18.52 2.20
N SER A 243 1.77 19.25 1.29
CA SER A 243 1.22 20.52 0.81
C SER A 243 0.07 20.25 -0.16
N PRO A 244 -1.13 20.85 0.02
CA PRO A 244 -2.22 20.74 -0.95
C PRO A 244 -1.83 21.21 -2.36
N ARG A 245 -0.81 22.08 -2.48
CA ARG A 245 -0.29 22.57 -3.76
C ARG A 245 0.39 21.50 -4.60
N ILE A 246 0.79 20.38 -4.01
CA ILE A 246 1.33 19.23 -4.77
C ILE A 246 0.23 18.60 -5.64
N LEU A 247 -1.04 18.82 -5.30
CA LEU A 247 -2.18 18.33 -6.07
C LEU A 247 -2.55 19.26 -7.25
N THR A 248 -1.85 20.37 -7.42
CA THR A 248 -2.14 21.40 -8.42
C THR A 248 -0.94 21.66 -9.28
N ASP A 249 -1.18 22.09 -10.51
CA ASP A 249 -0.10 22.38 -11.44
C ASP A 249 0.69 23.60 -10.93
N PRO A 250 2.03 23.62 -11.11
CA PRO A 250 2.83 24.75 -10.68
C PRO A 250 2.44 26.01 -11.48
N PRO A 251 2.54 27.20 -10.86
CA PRO A 251 2.29 28.45 -11.56
C PRO A 251 3.28 28.62 -12.71
N SER A 252 2.83 29.23 -13.80
CA SER A 252 3.63 29.44 -15.01
C SER A 252 4.92 30.23 -14.71
N PHE A 253 5.96 30.00 -15.51
CA PHE A 253 7.21 30.76 -15.37
C PHE A 253 6.95 32.28 -15.49
N GLY A 254 7.37 33.04 -14.47
CA GLY A 254 7.19 34.49 -14.41
C GLY A 254 5.90 34.98 -13.77
N SER A 255 4.97 34.10 -13.37
CA SER A 255 3.83 34.51 -12.54
C SER A 255 4.22 34.64 -11.07
N GLU A 256 3.42 35.38 -10.31
CA GLU A 256 3.62 35.57 -8.87
C GLU A 256 3.68 34.22 -8.15
N LEU A 257 4.75 34.01 -7.37
CA LEU A 257 4.92 32.80 -6.60
C LEU A 257 4.01 32.85 -5.37
N PRO A 258 3.22 31.80 -5.12
CA PRO A 258 2.35 31.78 -3.96
C PRO A 258 3.21 31.70 -2.67
N PRO A 259 2.79 32.37 -1.59
CA PRO A 259 3.60 32.48 -0.37
C PRO A 259 3.93 31.10 0.20
N PRO A 260 5.10 30.89 0.81
CA PRO A 260 5.46 29.61 1.41
C PRO A 260 4.41 29.20 2.45
N ALA A 261 3.97 27.94 2.39
CA ALA A 261 2.98 27.40 3.31
C ALA A 261 3.66 26.52 4.36
N SER A 262 3.23 26.59 5.62
CA SER A 262 3.65 25.66 6.67
C SER A 262 3.21 24.24 6.31
N LEU A 263 4.16 23.30 6.38
CA LEU A 263 3.88 21.86 6.27
C LEU A 263 3.42 21.34 7.63
N GLU A 264 2.12 21.41 7.86
CA GLU A 264 1.49 20.84 9.04
C GLU A 264 0.96 19.42 8.74
N PRO A 265 1.02 18.49 9.71
CA PRO A 265 0.38 17.18 9.57
C PRO A 265 -1.13 17.33 9.39
N ARG A 266 -1.66 16.78 8.30
CA ARG A 266 -3.08 16.90 7.94
C ARG A 266 -3.68 15.55 7.56
N THR A 267 -4.95 15.36 7.88
CA THR A 267 -5.70 14.17 7.46
C THR A 267 -6.04 14.24 5.98
N PHE A 268 -6.40 13.10 5.39
CA PHE A 268 -6.84 13.05 3.99
C PHE A 268 -8.09 13.89 3.73
N ARG A 269 -9.02 13.95 4.68
CA ARG A 269 -10.17 14.86 4.65
C ARG A 269 -9.70 16.30 4.58
N GLU A 270 -8.82 16.73 5.49
CA GLU A 270 -8.32 18.11 5.53
C GLU A 270 -7.55 18.51 4.26
N LEU A 271 -6.76 17.58 3.70
CA LEU A 271 -6.06 17.79 2.43
C LEU A 271 -7.03 17.97 1.27
N TYR A 272 -8.06 17.13 1.20
CA TYR A 272 -9.13 17.26 0.22
C TYR A 272 -9.86 18.60 0.34
N LEU A 273 -10.28 18.99 1.54
CA LEU A 273 -10.96 20.27 1.78
C LEU A 273 -10.08 21.47 1.39
N LYS A 274 -8.77 21.42 1.73
CA LYS A 274 -7.84 22.49 1.36
C LYS A 274 -7.54 22.53 -0.14
N SER A 275 -7.68 21.42 -0.85
CA SER A 275 -7.50 21.39 -2.32
C SER A 275 -8.57 22.20 -3.06
N PHE A 276 -9.77 22.38 -2.50
CA PHE A 276 -10.82 23.21 -3.12
C PHE A 276 -10.44 24.67 -3.31
N ARG A 277 -9.46 25.18 -2.54
CA ARG A 277 -8.94 26.53 -2.74
C ARG A 277 -8.25 26.73 -4.09
N SER A 278 -7.95 25.63 -4.79
CA SER A 278 -7.25 25.62 -6.06
C SER A 278 -8.08 24.97 -7.17
N VAL A 279 -9.32 24.57 -6.87
CA VAL A 279 -10.27 24.04 -7.84
C VAL A 279 -11.14 25.20 -8.32
N ASP A 280 -11.41 25.27 -9.62
CA ASP A 280 -12.38 26.23 -10.15
C ASP A 280 -13.80 25.77 -9.78
N VAL A 281 -14.34 26.41 -8.73
CA VAL A 281 -15.62 26.05 -8.11
C VAL A 281 -16.79 26.18 -9.09
N LEU A 282 -16.67 27.01 -10.14
CA LEU A 282 -17.73 27.22 -11.13
C LEU A 282 -18.05 25.95 -11.93
N HIS A 283 -17.07 25.05 -12.10
CA HIS A 283 -17.21 23.81 -12.85
C HIS A 283 -17.70 22.64 -11.99
N VAL A 284 -17.65 22.77 -10.66
CA VAL A 284 -18.05 21.70 -9.72
C VAL A 284 -19.53 21.31 -9.85
N PRO A 285 -20.51 22.25 -9.96
CA PRO A 285 -21.91 21.89 -10.19
C PRO A 285 -22.16 21.10 -11.47
N ALA A 286 -21.36 21.33 -12.51
CA ALA A 286 -21.51 20.68 -13.80
C ALA A 286 -20.83 19.29 -13.86
N SER A 287 -19.84 19.04 -12.99
CA SER A 287 -19.04 17.82 -13.03
C SER A 287 -18.63 17.34 -11.63
N PRO A 288 -19.29 16.29 -11.11
CA PRO A 288 -18.90 15.65 -9.87
C PRO A 288 -17.51 15.03 -9.95
N PHE A 289 -17.09 14.57 -11.13
CA PHE A 289 -15.73 14.09 -11.37
C PHE A 289 -14.68 15.17 -11.11
N TYR A 290 -14.93 16.39 -11.58
CA TYR A 290 -14.04 17.52 -11.32
C TYR A 290 -13.94 17.85 -9.83
N ALA A 291 -15.06 17.75 -9.09
CA ALA A 291 -15.08 17.95 -7.64
C ALA A 291 -14.25 16.92 -6.83
N VAL A 292 -14.07 15.71 -7.38
CA VAL A 292 -13.33 14.63 -6.73
C VAL A 292 -11.95 14.39 -7.35
N SER A 293 -11.58 15.12 -8.41
CA SER A 293 -10.32 14.89 -9.13
C SER A 293 -9.11 15.08 -8.22
N SER A 294 -9.19 15.97 -7.22
CA SER A 294 -8.14 16.15 -6.23
C SER A 294 -7.91 14.91 -5.35
N LEU A 295 -8.95 14.11 -5.06
CA LEU A 295 -8.80 12.82 -4.39
C LEU A 295 -8.03 11.81 -5.24
N PHE A 296 -8.30 11.78 -6.56
CA PHE A 296 -7.56 10.92 -7.49
C PHE A 296 -6.10 11.35 -7.61
N ARG A 297 -5.81 12.65 -7.67
CA ARG A 297 -4.43 13.17 -7.65
C ARG A 297 -3.71 12.78 -6.37
N LEU A 298 -4.39 12.92 -5.23
CA LEU A 298 -3.84 12.52 -3.92
C LEU A 298 -3.59 11.01 -3.87
N ASN A 299 -4.50 10.20 -4.40
CA ASN A 299 -4.34 8.74 -4.49
C ASN A 299 -3.14 8.36 -5.35
N CYS A 300 -3.01 8.96 -6.53
CA CYS A 300 -1.90 8.74 -7.44
C CYS A 300 -0.56 9.11 -6.78
N TYR A 301 -0.51 10.27 -6.10
CA TYR A 301 0.68 10.70 -5.36
C TYR A 301 1.09 9.69 -4.29
N CYS A 302 0.16 9.27 -3.43
CA CYS A 302 0.44 8.31 -2.36
C CYS A 302 0.95 6.96 -2.88
N TRP A 303 0.35 6.44 -3.95
CA TRP A 303 0.85 5.22 -4.59
C TRP A 303 2.22 5.41 -5.22
N ASN A 304 2.49 6.55 -5.84
CA ASN A 304 3.79 6.85 -6.41
C ASN A 304 4.89 6.90 -5.33
N GLU A 305 4.63 7.49 -4.17
CA GLU A 305 5.56 7.48 -3.02
C GLU A 305 5.88 6.06 -2.55
N ILE A 306 4.88 5.17 -2.48
CA ILE A 306 5.10 3.76 -2.15
C ILE A 306 5.99 3.09 -3.19
N ILE A 307 5.67 3.22 -4.48
CA ILE A 307 6.45 2.60 -5.56
C ILE A 307 7.89 3.14 -5.57
N ALA A 308 8.08 4.42 -5.30
CA ALA A 308 9.40 5.04 -5.18
C ALA A 308 10.19 4.51 -3.98
N ALA A 309 9.56 4.38 -2.80
CA ALA A 309 10.19 3.82 -1.61
C ALA A 309 10.62 2.36 -1.81
N ILE A 310 9.76 1.54 -2.43
CA ILE A 310 10.10 0.15 -2.76
C ILE A 310 11.32 0.08 -3.67
N ARG A 311 11.37 0.91 -4.72
CA ARG A 311 12.52 0.97 -5.62
C ARG A 311 13.80 1.39 -4.90
N ALA A 312 13.72 2.42 -4.05
CA ALA A 312 14.86 2.90 -3.29
C ALA A 312 15.40 1.80 -2.37
N GLU A 313 14.51 1.07 -1.71
CA GLU A 313 14.87 -0.03 -0.81
C GLU A 313 15.48 -1.22 -1.56
N ASP A 314 14.88 -1.66 -2.66
CA ASP A 314 15.41 -2.74 -3.51
C ASP A 314 16.82 -2.43 -4.00
N ASN A 315 17.05 -1.17 -4.41
CA ASN A 315 18.38 -0.70 -4.80
C ASN A 315 19.36 -0.70 -3.62
N ARG A 316 18.91 -0.29 -2.43
CA ARG A 316 19.74 -0.23 -1.21
C ARG A 316 20.21 -1.61 -0.77
N ILE A 317 19.32 -2.61 -0.80
CA ILE A 317 19.64 -3.99 -0.39
C ILE A 317 20.23 -4.84 -1.53
N GLN A 318 20.30 -4.29 -2.75
CA GLN A 318 20.70 -5.01 -3.97
C GLN A 318 19.90 -6.32 -4.15
N GLY A 319 18.59 -6.26 -3.92
CA GLY A 319 17.74 -7.44 -3.79
C GLY A 319 16.25 -7.08 -3.83
N ILE A 320 15.40 -7.99 -3.36
CA ILE A 320 13.95 -7.81 -3.32
C ILE A 320 13.56 -7.57 -1.86
N SER A 321 13.02 -6.39 -1.56
CA SER A 321 12.50 -6.09 -0.22
C SER A 321 11.23 -6.88 0.05
N ASP A 322 10.97 -7.19 1.33
CA ASP A 322 9.87 -8.04 1.82
C ASP A 322 8.50 -7.33 1.77
N THR A 323 8.15 -6.72 0.64
CA THR A 323 6.93 -5.92 0.52
C THR A 323 5.72 -6.73 0.11
N SER A 324 4.56 -6.33 0.66
CA SER A 324 3.28 -6.99 0.39
C SER A 324 2.81 -6.82 -1.07
N VAL A 325 2.41 -7.93 -1.69
CA VAL A 325 1.82 -7.99 -3.03
C VAL A 325 0.39 -7.41 -2.98
N GLY A 326 0.08 -6.40 -3.80
CA GLY A 326 -1.30 -5.89 -3.92
C GLY A 326 -1.49 -4.48 -4.48
N HIS A 327 -0.41 -3.73 -4.72
CA HIS A 327 -0.54 -2.33 -5.19
C HIS A 327 -1.03 -2.22 -6.64
N THR A 328 -0.61 -3.15 -7.51
CA THR A 328 -0.90 -3.10 -8.96
C THR A 328 -2.40 -3.14 -9.27
N GLU A 329 -3.15 -4.00 -8.59
CA GLU A 329 -4.58 -4.14 -8.84
C GLU A 329 -5.37 -2.90 -8.39
N GLU A 330 -4.98 -2.30 -7.26
CA GLU A 330 -5.63 -1.08 -6.77
C GLU A 330 -5.33 0.13 -7.68
N ILE A 331 -4.09 0.27 -8.16
CA ILE A 331 -3.72 1.32 -9.12
C ILE A 331 -4.49 1.13 -10.45
N LYS A 332 -4.58 -0.10 -10.96
CA LYS A 332 -5.36 -0.42 -12.19
C LYS A 332 -6.86 -0.16 -12.01
N LYS A 333 -7.39 -0.43 -10.82
CA LYS A 333 -8.77 -0.10 -10.46
C LYS A 333 -9.01 1.41 -10.46
N SER A 334 -8.13 2.20 -9.84
CA SER A 334 -8.20 3.67 -9.88
C SER A 334 -8.14 4.21 -11.31
N LEU A 335 -7.24 3.68 -12.15
CA LEU A 335 -7.16 4.03 -13.58
C LEU A 335 -8.50 3.76 -14.31
N THR A 336 -9.11 2.60 -14.08
CA THR A 336 -10.39 2.23 -14.72
C THR A 336 -11.51 3.19 -14.33
N VAL A 337 -11.50 3.70 -13.11
CA VAL A 337 -12.49 4.69 -12.64
C VAL A 337 -12.26 6.05 -13.30
N VAL A 338 -11.00 6.49 -13.41
CA VAL A 338 -10.63 7.74 -14.10
C VAL A 338 -11.02 7.69 -15.59
N GLN A 339 -10.73 6.59 -16.27
CA GLN A 339 -11.08 6.40 -17.69
C GLN A 339 -12.59 6.48 -17.96
N ARG A 340 -13.40 6.15 -16.96
CA ARG A 340 -14.87 6.25 -17.03
C ARG A 340 -15.42 7.63 -16.65
N GLY A 341 -14.59 8.51 -16.10
CA GLY A 341 -15.04 9.80 -15.58
C GLY A 341 -15.80 9.67 -14.25
N GLY A 342 -15.51 8.63 -13.45
CA GLY A 342 -16.14 8.40 -12.15
C GLY A 342 -17.01 7.14 -12.10
N SER A 343 -18.10 7.19 -11.33
CA SER A 343 -19.03 6.07 -11.19
C SER A 343 -20.21 6.14 -12.15
N LEU A 344 -20.84 4.99 -12.41
CA LEU A 344 -22.03 4.90 -13.24
C LEU A 344 -23.17 5.73 -12.61
N GLY A 345 -23.76 6.62 -13.41
CA GLY A 345 -24.92 7.43 -13.00
C GLY A 345 -24.56 8.76 -12.34
N TRP A 346 -23.30 9.16 -12.33
CA TRP A 346 -22.92 10.50 -11.88
C TRP A 346 -23.53 11.58 -12.79
N PRO A 347 -24.24 12.57 -12.22
CA PRO A 347 -24.84 13.64 -13.01
C PRO A 347 -23.74 14.59 -13.47
N GLY A 348 -23.35 14.57 -14.74
CA GLY A 348 -22.25 15.40 -15.20
C GLY A 348 -22.28 15.69 -16.68
N ARG A 349 -21.78 16.87 -17.04
CA ARG A 349 -21.47 17.22 -18.43
C ARG A 349 -19.98 17.16 -18.65
N ASP A 350 -19.66 16.76 -19.86
CA ASP A 350 -18.32 16.57 -20.40
C ASP A 350 -17.70 17.94 -20.75
N GLU A 351 -17.50 18.80 -19.76
CA GLU A 351 -16.91 20.13 -19.95
C GLU A 351 -15.42 20.04 -20.32
N PRO A 352 -14.89 20.97 -21.13
CA PRO A 352 -13.50 20.92 -21.59
C PRO A 352 -12.48 20.78 -20.45
N ILE A 353 -12.65 21.52 -19.35
CA ILE A 353 -11.76 21.48 -18.19
C ILE A 353 -11.85 20.14 -17.44
N THR A 354 -13.05 19.54 -17.38
CA THR A 354 -13.25 18.21 -16.80
C THR A 354 -12.52 17.17 -17.63
N LYS A 355 -12.64 17.23 -18.97
CA LYS A 355 -11.93 16.34 -19.88
C LYS A 355 -10.42 16.49 -19.79
N GLN A 356 -9.93 17.71 -19.65
CA GLN A 356 -8.50 17.97 -19.47
C GLN A 356 -8.01 17.35 -18.15
N SER A 357 -8.73 17.57 -17.04
CA SER A 357 -8.40 16.98 -15.74
C SER A 357 -8.44 15.46 -15.79
N GLN A 358 -9.44 14.87 -16.45
CA GLN A 358 -9.57 13.43 -16.67
C GLN A 358 -8.41 12.87 -17.49
N THR A 359 -8.03 13.54 -18.58
CA THR A 359 -6.95 13.10 -19.47
C THR A 359 -5.60 13.15 -18.74
N ALA A 360 -5.33 14.22 -17.99
CA ALA A 360 -4.12 14.34 -17.18
C ALA A 360 -4.05 13.22 -16.12
N LEU A 361 -5.14 13.00 -15.38
CA LEU A 361 -5.22 11.90 -14.41
C LEU A 361 -5.04 10.53 -15.07
N GLU A 362 -5.61 10.32 -16.27
CA GLU A 362 -5.45 9.07 -17.00
C GLU A 362 -3.98 8.83 -17.38
N GLU A 363 -3.28 9.88 -17.83
CA GLU A 363 -1.86 9.83 -18.12
C GLU A 363 -1.03 9.51 -16.86
N ASP A 364 -1.29 10.20 -15.75
CA ASP A 364 -0.61 9.99 -14.47
C ASP A 364 -0.77 8.54 -13.98
N PHE A 365 -2.00 8.01 -13.99
CA PHE A 365 -2.26 6.63 -13.58
C PHE A 365 -1.68 5.62 -14.56
N LYS A 366 -1.71 5.87 -15.88
CA LYS A 366 -1.03 5.00 -16.86
C LYS A 366 0.47 4.95 -16.60
N HIS A 367 1.09 6.09 -16.36
CA HIS A 367 2.50 6.15 -16.02
C HIS A 367 2.80 5.37 -14.73
N LEU A 368 1.98 5.55 -13.68
CA LEU A 368 2.12 4.81 -12.43
C LEU A 368 1.94 3.29 -12.59
N VAL A 369 0.98 2.84 -13.41
CA VAL A 369 0.81 1.42 -13.76
C VAL A 369 2.07 0.90 -14.46
N ASN A 370 2.55 1.60 -15.48
CA ASN A 370 3.77 1.21 -16.22
C ASN A 370 4.99 1.13 -15.30
N GLN A 371 5.13 2.10 -14.39
CA GLN A 371 6.19 2.10 -13.40
C GLN A 371 6.10 0.91 -12.43
N THR A 372 4.89 0.56 -12.01
CA THR A 372 4.63 -0.57 -11.13
C THR A 372 4.92 -1.89 -11.85
N ASP A 373 4.44 -2.05 -13.09
CA ASP A 373 4.70 -3.24 -13.90
C ASP A 373 6.21 -3.42 -14.18
N LEU A 374 6.94 -2.33 -14.46
CA LEU A 374 8.40 -2.38 -14.62
C LEU A 374 9.11 -2.81 -13.34
N LEU A 375 8.70 -2.30 -12.18
CA LEU A 375 9.25 -2.70 -10.88
C LEU A 375 9.09 -4.21 -10.67
N TRP A 376 7.90 -4.75 -10.93
CA TRP A 376 7.65 -6.19 -10.77
C TRP A 376 8.43 -7.04 -11.76
N GLN A 377 8.56 -6.62 -13.02
CA GLN A 377 9.42 -7.31 -14.00
C GLN A 377 10.90 -7.33 -13.56
N ILE A 378 11.40 -6.24 -12.98
CA ILE A 378 12.76 -6.17 -12.45
C ILE A 378 12.92 -7.15 -11.27
N ARG A 379 11.96 -7.17 -10.35
CA ARG A 379 11.94 -8.12 -9.23
C ARG A 379 11.87 -9.57 -9.67
N GLU A 380 11.04 -9.90 -10.67
CA GLU A 380 10.98 -11.25 -11.24
C GLU A 380 12.32 -11.69 -11.82
N LYS A 381 13.00 -10.79 -12.55
CA LYS A 381 14.35 -11.05 -13.08
C LYS A 381 15.37 -11.24 -11.96
N MET A 382 15.34 -10.39 -10.93
CA MET A 382 16.23 -10.53 -9.76
C MET A 382 15.99 -11.84 -9.02
N ALA A 383 14.72 -12.23 -8.81
CA ALA A 383 14.35 -13.50 -8.19
C ALA A 383 14.85 -14.69 -9.02
N ALA A 384 14.73 -14.63 -10.34
CA ALA A 384 15.23 -15.66 -11.24
C ALA A 384 16.77 -15.78 -11.17
N ILE A 385 17.48 -14.64 -11.08
CA ILE A 385 18.94 -14.62 -10.92
C ILE A 385 19.33 -15.21 -9.55
N GLN A 386 18.66 -14.83 -8.47
CA GLN A 386 18.91 -15.36 -7.13
C GLN A 386 18.70 -16.88 -7.09
N ARG A 387 17.57 -17.38 -7.62
CA ARG A 387 17.30 -18.83 -7.72
C ARG A 387 18.38 -19.56 -8.51
N ARG A 388 18.79 -19.01 -9.66
CA ARG A 388 19.86 -19.62 -10.47
C ARG A 388 21.19 -19.67 -9.71
N ASN A 389 21.52 -18.63 -8.95
CA ASN A 389 22.72 -18.59 -8.13
C ASN A 389 22.64 -19.60 -6.97
N ASP A 390 21.49 -19.71 -6.33
CA ASP A 390 21.24 -20.69 -5.26
C ASP A 390 21.29 -22.12 -5.78
N ASP A 391 20.68 -22.42 -6.92
CA ASP A 391 20.75 -23.75 -7.56
C ASP A 391 22.18 -24.10 -7.96
N THR A 392 22.94 -23.12 -8.49
CA THR A 392 24.36 -23.30 -8.81
C THR A 392 25.17 -23.57 -7.53
N ARG A 393 24.87 -22.85 -6.43
CA ARG A 393 25.51 -23.04 -5.13
C ARG A 393 25.19 -24.42 -4.55
N TRP A 394 23.92 -24.83 -4.55
CA TRP A 394 23.46 -26.13 -4.08
C TRP A 394 24.07 -27.27 -4.89
N THR A 395 24.11 -27.14 -6.23
CA THR A 395 24.73 -28.13 -7.10
C THR A 395 26.24 -28.23 -6.85
N SER A 396 26.92 -27.09 -6.72
CA SER A 396 28.35 -27.03 -6.40
C SER A 396 28.66 -27.67 -5.04
N LEU A 397 27.89 -27.32 -4.01
CA LEU A 397 28.03 -27.88 -2.66
C LEU A 397 27.76 -29.38 -2.67
N THR A 398 26.68 -29.84 -3.31
CA THR A 398 26.34 -31.27 -3.41
C THR A 398 27.43 -32.06 -4.13
N ASN A 399 27.96 -31.52 -5.23
CA ASN A 399 29.08 -32.13 -5.95
C ASN A 399 30.33 -32.19 -5.07
N ALA A 400 30.69 -31.10 -4.39
CA ALA A 400 31.85 -31.06 -3.49
C ALA A 400 31.71 -32.07 -2.34
N PHE A 401 30.54 -32.13 -1.69
CA PHE A 401 30.25 -33.14 -0.67
C PHE A 401 30.34 -34.56 -1.23
N THR A 402 29.78 -34.81 -2.42
CA THR A 402 29.84 -36.13 -3.06
C THR A 402 31.28 -36.55 -3.35
N TYR A 403 32.11 -35.67 -3.91
CA TYR A 403 33.51 -35.99 -4.22
C TYR A 403 34.37 -36.22 -2.97
N ILE A 404 34.07 -35.56 -1.85
CA ILE A 404 34.82 -35.75 -0.59
C ILE A 404 34.35 -37.02 0.13
N PHE A 405 33.03 -37.21 0.25
CA PHE A 405 32.48 -38.28 1.08
C PHE A 405 32.34 -39.61 0.34
N ALA A 406 32.18 -39.65 -0.98
CA ALA A 406 32.04 -40.92 -1.70
C ALA A 406 33.30 -41.82 -1.58
N PRO A 407 34.53 -41.32 -1.78
CA PRO A 407 35.73 -42.14 -1.58
C PRO A 407 35.88 -42.62 -0.13
N VAL A 408 35.62 -41.73 0.85
CA VAL A 408 35.66 -42.08 2.28
C VAL A 408 34.65 -43.19 2.59
N THR A 409 33.41 -43.05 2.10
CA THR A 409 32.33 -44.01 2.36
C THR A 409 32.60 -45.37 1.71
N ILE A 410 33.09 -45.39 0.45
CA ILE A 410 33.48 -46.64 -0.23
C ILE A 410 34.59 -47.34 0.56
N MET A 411 35.59 -46.60 1.02
CA MET A 411 36.69 -47.15 1.80
C MET A 411 36.21 -47.68 3.17
N THR A 412 35.44 -46.90 3.92
CA THR A 412 34.85 -47.36 5.19
C THR A 412 33.97 -48.58 4.98
N GLY A 413 33.24 -48.65 3.86
CA GLY A 413 32.46 -49.83 3.46
C GLY A 413 33.34 -51.07 3.25
N ILE A 414 34.39 -50.97 2.44
CA ILE A 414 35.32 -52.09 2.16
C ILE A 414 35.97 -52.63 3.45
N TYR A 415 36.36 -51.75 4.37
CA TYR A 415 37.00 -52.14 5.64
C TYR A 415 36.01 -52.53 6.75
N GLY A 416 34.74 -52.12 6.63
CA GLY A 416 33.64 -52.57 7.51
C GLY A 416 33.07 -53.93 7.10
N MET A 417 33.42 -54.44 5.91
CA MET A 417 33.11 -55.80 5.51
C MET A 417 34.01 -56.78 6.25
N ASN A 418 33.40 -57.76 6.94
CA ASN A 418 34.12 -58.83 7.66
C ASN A 418 34.82 -59.78 6.67
N VAL A 419 35.96 -59.35 6.13
CA VAL A 419 36.83 -60.16 5.28
C VAL A 419 38.00 -60.65 6.13
N SER A 420 38.10 -61.98 6.30
CA SER A 420 39.00 -62.68 7.23
C SER A 420 40.51 -62.49 7.00
N GLN A 421 40.91 -61.81 5.92
CA GLN A 421 42.32 -61.49 5.61
C GLN A 421 42.74 -60.05 5.99
N ILE A 422 41.79 -59.16 6.31
CA ILE A 422 42.09 -57.79 6.73
C ILE A 422 42.26 -57.70 8.26
N SER A 423 41.66 -58.63 9.00
CA SER A 423 41.95 -58.89 10.41
C SER A 423 43.24 -59.71 10.55
N GLY A 424 44.37 -59.13 10.12
CA GLY A 424 45.67 -59.62 10.57
C GLY A 424 45.82 -59.31 12.05
N ASP A 425 46.35 -60.26 12.81
CA ASP A 425 46.73 -60.10 14.22
C ASP A 425 47.39 -58.73 14.47
N SER A 426 47.27 -58.25 15.72
CA SER A 426 47.64 -56.93 16.25
C SER A 426 49.08 -56.42 15.99
N SER A 427 49.82 -57.02 15.07
CA SER A 427 51.19 -56.74 14.68
C SER A 427 51.37 -56.28 13.22
N ASN A 428 50.33 -55.85 12.49
CA ASN A 428 50.48 -55.35 11.11
C ASN A 428 50.55 -53.80 11.06
N PRO A 429 51.75 -53.18 11.07
CA PRO A 429 51.93 -51.72 11.11
C PRO A 429 51.46 -50.99 9.84
N ASN A 430 51.13 -51.73 8.77
CA ASN A 430 50.78 -51.17 7.47
C ASN A 430 49.33 -50.65 7.40
N ILE A 431 48.47 -50.96 8.38
CA ILE A 431 47.09 -50.46 8.39
C ILE A 431 47.04 -48.94 8.56
N TRP A 432 47.95 -48.37 9.38
CA TRP A 432 48.08 -46.93 9.58
C TRP A 432 48.65 -46.20 8.36
N GLN A 433 49.55 -46.85 7.60
CA GLN A 433 50.10 -46.27 6.37
C GLN A 433 49.02 -46.06 5.31
N PHE A 434 48.01 -46.93 5.27
CA PHE A 434 46.87 -46.78 4.38
C PHE A 434 45.97 -45.60 4.77
N PHE A 435 45.66 -45.41 6.06
CA PHE A 435 44.91 -44.24 6.53
C PHE A 435 45.65 -42.92 6.21
N VAL A 436 46.97 -42.92 6.37
CA VAL A 436 47.82 -41.78 5.99
C VAL A 436 47.80 -41.55 4.48
N ALA A 437 47.88 -42.60 3.65
CA ALA A 437 47.81 -42.49 2.20
C ALA A 437 46.45 -41.95 1.71
N VAL A 438 45.34 -42.37 2.33
CA VAL A 438 43.99 -41.84 2.02
C VAL A 438 43.85 -40.39 2.45
N ALA A 439 44.38 -40.00 3.61
CA ALA A 439 44.40 -38.60 4.04
C ALA A 439 45.22 -37.72 3.08
N ILE A 440 46.38 -38.20 2.63
CA ILE A 440 47.22 -37.52 1.65
C ILE A 440 46.50 -37.41 0.30
N PHE A 441 45.87 -38.49 -0.17
CA PHE A 441 45.14 -38.49 -1.44
C PHE A 441 43.97 -37.50 -1.43
N ASN A 442 43.19 -37.47 -0.34
CA ASN A 442 42.13 -36.47 -0.17
C ASN A 442 42.69 -35.04 -0.14
N ALA A 443 43.81 -34.80 0.53
CA ALA A 443 44.47 -33.49 0.51
C ALA A 443 44.92 -33.09 -0.90
N VAL A 444 45.50 -34.02 -1.67
CA VAL A 444 45.93 -33.79 -3.06
C VAL A 444 44.73 -33.49 -3.96
N VAL A 445 43.63 -34.23 -3.83
CA VAL A 445 42.40 -33.99 -4.59
C VAL A 445 41.81 -32.61 -4.29
N VAL A 446 41.77 -32.21 -3.02
CA VAL A 446 41.30 -30.87 -2.61
C VAL A 446 42.18 -29.75 -3.19
N ILE A 447 43.51 -29.94 -3.16
CA ILE A 447 44.47 -28.98 -3.74
C ILE A 447 44.27 -28.87 -5.26
N ALA A 448 44.14 -30.00 -5.97
CA ALA A 448 43.92 -30.02 -7.41
C ALA A 448 42.61 -29.33 -7.81
N LEU A 449 41.52 -29.57 -7.06
CA LEU A 449 40.23 -28.90 -7.27
C LEU A 449 40.32 -27.39 -7.01
N SER A 450 41.06 -26.97 -5.98
CA SER A 450 41.28 -25.55 -5.67
C SER A 450 42.07 -24.83 -6.77
N ILE A 451 43.08 -25.47 -7.34
CA ILE A 451 43.85 -24.95 -8.49
C ILE A 451 42.95 -24.86 -9.74
N SER A 452 42.13 -25.88 -10.00
CA SER A 452 41.20 -25.88 -11.15
C SER A 452 40.18 -24.74 -11.07
N VAL A 453 39.61 -24.49 -9.88
CA VAL A 453 38.67 -23.38 -9.66
C VAL A 453 39.38 -22.03 -9.83
N TRP A 454 40.61 -21.89 -9.34
CA TRP A 454 41.41 -20.68 -9.51
C TRP A 454 41.62 -20.32 -11.00
N VAL A 455 41.93 -21.32 -11.83
CA VAL A 455 42.08 -21.14 -13.28
C VAL A 455 40.76 -20.71 -13.92
N GLN A 456 39.62 -21.32 -13.55
CA GLN A 456 38.32 -20.93 -14.10
C GLN A 456 37.92 -19.49 -13.75
N ILE A 457 38.21 -19.02 -12.52
CA ILE A 457 37.92 -17.65 -12.10
C ILE A 457 38.77 -16.64 -12.89
N GLN A 458 40.07 -16.95 -13.11
CA GLN A 458 40.98 -16.13 -13.91
C GLN A 458 40.49 -15.98 -15.37
N VAL A 459 40.06 -17.09 -15.98
CA VAL A 459 39.56 -17.10 -17.36
C VAL A 459 38.25 -16.32 -17.51
N LYS A 460 37.34 -16.43 -16.53
CA LYS A 460 35.99 -15.82 -16.63
C LYS A 460 35.96 -14.32 -16.34
N HIS A 461 36.87 -13.79 -15.51
CA HIS A 461 36.84 -12.38 -15.08
C HIS A 461 38.03 -11.55 -15.59
N GLY A 462 38.95 -12.14 -16.36
CA GLY A 462 40.08 -11.42 -16.99
C GLY A 462 41.04 -10.74 -15.99
N ARG A 463 40.97 -11.09 -14.70
CA ARG A 463 41.80 -10.52 -13.62
C ARG A 463 42.36 -11.61 -12.73
N LYS A 464 43.55 -11.36 -12.18
CA LYS A 464 44.15 -12.22 -11.15
C LYS A 464 43.31 -12.17 -9.86
N ALA A 465 42.71 -13.31 -9.49
CA ALA A 465 41.96 -13.46 -8.25
C ALA A 465 42.92 -13.48 -7.04
N GLY A 466 42.56 -12.76 -5.97
CA GLY A 466 43.37 -12.69 -4.75
C GLY A 466 43.20 -13.93 -3.86
N LEU A 467 44.21 -14.28 -3.06
CA LEU A 467 44.19 -15.45 -2.16
C LEU A 467 42.98 -15.44 -1.18
N LYS A 468 42.51 -14.25 -0.80
CA LYS A 468 41.28 -14.04 0.00
C LYS A 468 39.99 -14.43 -0.72
N GLU A 469 39.88 -14.19 -2.03
CA GLU A 469 38.70 -14.56 -2.83
C GLU A 469 38.62 -16.08 -3.01
N ILE A 470 39.79 -16.73 -3.18
CA ILE A 470 39.92 -18.19 -3.28
C ILE A 470 39.52 -18.84 -1.96
N LEU A 471 40.07 -18.36 -0.84
CA LEU A 471 39.72 -18.86 0.49
C LEU A 471 38.24 -18.59 0.81
N GLY A 472 37.74 -17.41 0.45
CA GLY A 472 36.34 -17.03 0.59
C GLY A 472 35.40 -17.94 -0.20
N TYR A 473 35.78 -18.36 -1.42
CA TYR A 473 35.00 -19.32 -2.21
C TYR A 473 35.00 -20.72 -1.58
N SER A 474 36.15 -21.20 -1.08
CA SER A 474 36.26 -22.50 -0.42
C SER A 474 35.62 -22.55 0.98
N ILE A 475 35.45 -21.39 1.64
CA ILE A 475 34.81 -21.26 2.97
C ILE A 475 33.36 -20.75 2.84
N GLY A 476 32.89 -20.45 1.63
CA GLY A 476 31.51 -20.02 1.36
C GLY A 476 31.18 -18.56 1.69
N LYS A 477 32.18 -17.69 1.87
CA LYS A 477 32.03 -16.23 1.98
C LYS A 477 32.52 -15.55 0.70
N VAL A 478 31.61 -15.31 -0.23
CA VAL A 478 31.83 -14.32 -1.30
C VAL A 478 31.21 -13.02 -0.82
N GLY A 479 32.03 -12.09 -0.32
CA GLY A 479 31.59 -10.72 -0.13
C GLY A 479 31.35 -10.10 -1.51
N SER A 480 30.11 -9.74 -1.79
CA SER A 480 29.79 -8.85 -2.90
C SER A 480 30.47 -7.50 -2.66
N ARG A 481 31.06 -6.96 -3.71
CA ARG A 481 31.19 -5.51 -3.87
C ARG A 481 30.14 -5.08 -4.87
#